data_AF-A0A512JAJ4-F1
#
_entry.id   AF-A0A512JAJ4-F1
#
_cell.length_a   1.000
_cell.length_b   1.000
_cell.length_c   1.000
_cell.angle_alpha   90.00
_cell.angle_beta   90.00
_cell.angle_gamma   90.00
#
_symmetry.space_group_name_H-M   'P 1'
#
loop_
_entity.id
_entity.type
_entity.pdbx_description
1 polymer ?
#
loop_
_entity_poly.entity_id
_entity_poly.type
_entity_poly.pdbx_seq_one_letter_code
_entity_poly.pdbx_strand_id
1 'polypeptide(L)'
;MRAAAGLAVAAALAATLALPGAGPASAQGEGEGAKGSPIKLQLNRLEPAGDACRTYVLVDNSRGGALKSLKVDLFAFDTEGVAQKRVAVELGPLAEKKTSVKIFDFAGIACPKIGRVLLNDVLSCEGGEASREGCLERTETESKASVPFDR
;
A
#
# COMPACT_ATOMS: atom_id res chain seq x y z
N MET A 1 35.82 67.59 -54.43
CA MET A 1 36.47 68.42 -53.40
C MET A 1 35.94 67.94 -52.06
N ARG A 2 36.74 67.22 -51.25
CA ARG A 2 37.28 67.69 -49.94
C ARG A 2 36.20 68.45 -49.14
N ALA A 3 35.72 68.01 -47.99
CA ALA A 3 36.39 67.74 -46.70
C ALA A 3 35.21 67.79 -45.67
N ALA A 4 35.24 67.46 -44.38
CA ALA A 4 36.15 66.86 -43.43
C ALA A 4 35.28 66.55 -42.18
N ALA A 5 35.88 65.80 -41.26
CA ALA A 5 35.40 65.38 -39.95
C ALA A 5 34.61 66.43 -39.13
N GLY A 6 33.61 65.94 -38.40
CA GLY A 6 33.04 66.59 -37.23
C GLY A 6 32.85 65.52 -36.15
N LEU A 7 33.62 65.64 -35.06
CA LEU A 7 33.64 64.71 -33.94
C LEU A 7 32.66 65.17 -32.85
N ALA A 8 31.96 64.19 -32.27
CA ALA A 8 31.38 64.12 -30.92
C ALA A 8 30.19 65.02 -30.56
N VAL A 9 29.04 64.39 -30.29
CA VAL A 9 28.31 64.59 -29.03
C VAL A 9 27.76 63.22 -28.58
N ALA A 10 28.14 62.83 -27.37
CA ALA A 10 27.65 61.63 -26.70
C ALA A 10 26.17 61.81 -26.31
N ALA A 11 25.32 60.86 -26.70
CA ALA A 11 23.99 60.69 -26.15
C ALA A 11 23.89 59.28 -25.58
N ALA A 12 23.96 59.21 -24.25
CA ALA A 12 23.70 58.01 -23.48
C ALA A 12 22.22 57.63 -23.59
N LEU A 13 21.94 56.43 -24.09
CA LEU A 13 20.70 55.71 -23.83
C LEU A 13 21.08 54.35 -23.27
N ALA A 14 21.07 54.26 -21.95
CA ALA A 14 21.24 53.03 -21.21
C ALA A 14 20.05 52.10 -21.48
N ALA A 15 20.27 51.06 -22.27
CA ALA A 15 19.38 49.91 -22.34
C ALA A 15 19.71 48.96 -21.17
N THR A 16 18.82 48.87 -20.18
CA THR A 16 18.84 47.76 -19.22
C THR A 16 17.43 47.21 -19.08
N LEU A 17 17.22 46.03 -19.68
CA LEU A 17 16.07 45.18 -19.39
C LEU A 17 16.22 44.64 -17.97
N ALA A 18 15.30 45.00 -17.08
CA ALA A 18 15.16 44.37 -15.78
C ALA A 18 13.87 43.54 -15.74
N LEU A 19 14.01 42.21 -15.86
CA LEU A 19 12.99 41.26 -15.43
C LEU A 19 13.28 40.84 -13.97
N PRO A 20 12.33 41.06 -13.04
CA PRO A 20 12.23 40.23 -11.84
C PRO A 20 10.78 39.77 -11.61
N GLY A 21 10.46 38.55 -11.17
CA GLY A 21 11.26 37.40 -10.81
C GLY A 21 10.33 36.18 -10.72
N ALA A 22 10.84 35.02 -11.08
CA ALA A 22 10.21 33.74 -10.79
C ALA A 22 10.28 33.51 -9.28
N GLY A 23 9.13 33.53 -8.61
CA GLY A 23 9.04 33.09 -7.22
C GLY A 23 9.30 31.57 -7.13
N PRO A 24 9.93 31.08 -6.05
CA PRO A 24 10.09 29.65 -5.84
C PRO A 24 8.71 29.02 -5.67
N ALA A 25 8.34 28.13 -6.58
CA ALA A 25 7.27 27.18 -6.35
C ALA A 25 7.73 26.26 -5.21
N SER A 26 7.24 26.50 -4.01
CA SER A 26 7.34 25.53 -2.92
C SER A 26 6.60 24.28 -3.35
N ALA A 27 7.32 23.29 -3.88
CA ALA A 27 6.88 21.92 -3.86
C ALA A 27 6.69 21.57 -2.39
N GLN A 28 5.44 21.57 -1.93
CA GLN A 28 5.08 20.92 -0.69
C GLN A 28 5.42 19.47 -0.92
N GLY A 29 6.56 19.03 -0.38
CA GLY A 29 6.80 17.61 -0.17
C GLY A 29 5.59 17.12 0.59
N GLU A 30 4.82 16.24 -0.05
CA GLU A 30 3.81 15.45 0.63
C GLU A 30 4.50 14.88 1.86
N GLY A 31 4.03 15.31 3.03
CA GLY A 31 4.55 14.78 4.27
C GLY A 31 4.42 13.27 4.17
N GLU A 32 5.55 12.57 4.20
CA GLU A 32 5.60 11.21 4.72
C GLU A 32 5.10 11.30 6.16
N GLY A 33 3.77 11.34 6.31
CA GLY A 33 3.12 10.98 7.56
C GLY A 33 3.66 9.61 7.89
N ALA A 34 4.32 9.50 9.04
CA ALA A 34 5.02 8.30 9.46
C ALA A 34 4.13 7.08 9.19
N LYS A 35 4.48 6.30 8.13
CA LYS A 35 3.73 5.11 7.77
C LYS A 35 3.71 4.22 9.01
N GLY A 36 2.52 3.99 9.56
CA GLY A 36 2.37 3.18 10.77
C GLY A 36 3.07 1.84 10.61
N SER A 37 3.49 1.22 11.71
CA SER A 37 4.25 -0.04 11.66
C SER A 37 3.52 -1.12 10.85
N PRO A 38 4.23 -1.90 10.01
CA PRO A 38 3.61 -2.82 9.08
C PRO A 38 2.88 -3.95 9.82
N ILE A 39 1.76 -4.38 9.22
CA ILE A 39 1.03 -5.60 9.62
C ILE A 39 1.30 -6.62 8.53
N LYS A 40 2.01 -7.71 8.85
CA LYS A 40 2.33 -8.72 7.84
C LYS A 40 1.34 -9.87 7.89
N LEU A 41 0.76 -10.19 6.75
CA LEU A 41 -0.12 -11.34 6.56
C LEU A 41 0.61 -12.38 5.71
N GLN A 42 0.93 -13.51 6.32
CA GLN A 42 1.56 -14.64 5.64
C GLN A 42 0.53 -15.72 5.36
N LEU A 43 0.30 -16.03 4.10
CA LEU A 43 -0.38 -17.26 3.71
C LEU A 43 0.54 -18.44 4.03
N ASN A 44 0.26 -19.15 5.12
CA ASN A 44 1.18 -20.13 5.68
C ASN A 44 0.92 -21.54 5.14
N ARG A 45 -0.35 -21.95 5.06
CA ARG A 45 -0.73 -23.30 4.64
C ARG A 45 -2.14 -23.32 4.04
N LEU A 46 -2.30 -24.14 3.00
CA LEU A 46 -3.58 -24.58 2.45
C LEU A 46 -3.72 -26.08 2.70
N GLU A 47 -4.85 -26.52 3.25
CA GLU A 47 -5.10 -27.91 3.64
C GLU A 47 -6.51 -28.35 3.20
N PRO A 48 -6.66 -29.50 2.53
CA PRO A 48 -7.99 -30.02 2.18
C PRO A 48 -8.87 -30.22 3.43
N ALA A 49 -10.11 -29.73 3.38
CA ALA A 49 -11.08 -29.88 4.45
C ALA A 49 -12.48 -30.16 3.86
N GLY A 50 -12.72 -31.42 3.47
CA GLY A 50 -13.96 -31.79 2.77
C GLY A 50 -14.04 -31.15 1.39
N ASP A 51 -15.12 -30.40 1.15
CA ASP A 51 -15.34 -29.60 -0.07
C ASP A 51 -14.75 -28.17 0.01
N ALA A 52 -14.11 -27.85 1.14
CA ALA A 52 -13.47 -26.56 1.39
C ALA A 52 -11.94 -26.65 1.36
N CYS A 53 -11.31 -25.49 1.23
CA CYS A 53 -9.88 -25.34 1.44
C CYS A 53 -9.61 -24.60 2.75
N ARG A 54 -9.07 -25.31 3.75
CA ARG A 54 -8.65 -24.73 5.01
C ARG A 54 -7.38 -23.93 4.84
N THR A 55 -7.44 -22.68 5.29
CA THR A 55 -6.40 -21.68 5.08
C THR A 55 -5.86 -21.21 6.42
N TYR A 56 -4.55 -21.27 6.57
CA TYR A 56 -3.82 -20.78 7.74
C TYR A 56 -3.10 -19.49 7.35
N VAL A 57 -3.44 -18.40 8.02
CA VAL A 57 -2.76 -17.11 7.88
C VAL A 57 -2.03 -16.78 9.16
N LEU A 58 -0.73 -16.56 9.07
CA LEU A 58 0.03 -15.97 10.17
C LEU A 58 -0.07 -14.45 10.07
N VAL A 59 -0.42 -13.82 11.18
CA VAL A 59 -0.54 -12.36 11.33
C VAL A 59 0.57 -11.90 12.25
N ASP A 60 1.51 -11.14 11.71
CA ASP A 60 2.61 -10.54 12.46
C ASP A 60 2.29 -9.06 12.78
N ASN A 61 1.98 -8.81 14.05
CA ASN A 61 1.81 -7.48 14.63
C ASN A 61 2.96 -7.15 15.62
N SER A 62 4.15 -7.74 15.43
CA SER A 62 5.30 -7.60 16.33
C SER A 62 5.80 -6.15 16.48
N ARG A 63 5.54 -5.32 15.46
CA ARG A 63 5.94 -3.91 15.43
C ARG A 63 4.79 -2.94 15.68
N GLY A 64 3.55 -3.40 15.67
CA GLY A 64 2.35 -2.58 15.80
C GLY A 64 1.79 -2.52 17.22
N GLY A 65 0.90 -1.54 17.43
CA GLY A 65 0.07 -1.45 18.63
C GLY A 65 -1.07 -2.47 18.61
N ALA A 66 -1.79 -2.60 19.73
CA ALA A 66 -2.92 -3.51 19.83
C ALA A 66 -4.09 -3.08 18.91
N LEU A 67 -4.67 -4.04 18.20
CA LEU A 67 -5.88 -3.87 17.39
C LEU A 67 -6.99 -4.74 17.96
N LYS A 68 -8.16 -4.13 18.18
CA LYS A 68 -9.40 -4.82 18.58
C LYS A 68 -10.01 -5.59 17.41
N SER A 69 -9.97 -5.01 16.20
CA SER A 69 -10.42 -5.64 14.96
C SER A 69 -9.42 -5.37 13.84
N LEU A 70 -9.20 -6.38 13.00
CA LEU A 70 -8.59 -6.28 11.69
C LEU A 70 -9.35 -7.22 10.78
N LYS A 71 -10.38 -6.72 10.10
CA LYS A 71 -11.18 -7.51 9.17
C LYS A 71 -10.72 -7.25 7.76
N VAL A 72 -10.36 -8.31 7.04
CA VAL A 72 -9.85 -8.24 5.68
C VAL A 72 -10.80 -8.89 4.69
N ASP A 73 -10.78 -8.40 3.46
CA ASP A 73 -11.49 -8.98 2.31
C ASP A 73 -10.49 -9.77 1.46
N LEU A 74 -10.69 -11.08 1.36
CA LEU A 74 -9.81 -11.97 0.63
C LEU A 74 -10.53 -12.63 -0.54
N PHE A 75 -9.82 -12.79 -1.65
CA PHE A 75 -10.28 -13.57 -2.80
C PHE A 75 -9.35 -14.76 -3.05
N ALA A 76 -9.93 -15.93 -3.25
CA ALA A 76 -9.27 -17.04 -3.91
C ALA A 76 -9.56 -16.98 -5.41
N PHE A 77 -8.50 -16.98 -6.21
CA PHE A 77 -8.56 -17.11 -7.65
C PHE A 77 -8.15 -18.52 -8.04
N ASP A 78 -8.67 -19.01 -9.15
CA ASP A 78 -8.21 -20.28 -9.72
C ASP A 78 -6.86 -20.17 -10.43
N THR A 79 -6.43 -21.30 -10.99
CA THR A 79 -5.17 -21.42 -11.75
C THR A 79 -5.18 -20.67 -13.08
N GLU A 80 -6.35 -20.21 -13.54
CA GLU A 80 -6.51 -19.37 -14.74
C GLU A 80 -6.60 -17.88 -14.38
N GLY A 81 -6.53 -17.54 -13.09
CA GLY A 81 -6.61 -16.17 -12.61
C GLY A 81 -8.02 -15.62 -12.54
N VAL A 82 -9.05 -16.47 -12.51
CA VAL A 82 -10.46 -16.08 -12.35
C VAL A 82 -10.85 -16.13 -10.88
N ALA A 83 -11.54 -15.08 -10.40
CA ALA A 83 -12.00 -15.01 -9.02
C ALA A 83 -13.07 -16.09 -8.76
N GLN A 84 -12.84 -16.95 -7.77
CA GLN A 84 -13.74 -18.06 -7.46
C GLN A 84 -14.49 -17.87 -6.14
N LYS A 85 -13.80 -17.40 -5.09
CA LYS A 85 -14.38 -17.24 -3.75
C LYS A 85 -13.90 -15.96 -3.10
N ARG A 86 -14.85 -15.24 -2.50
CA ARG A 86 -14.61 -14.08 -1.63
C ARG A 86 -14.91 -14.47 -0.19
N VAL A 87 -14.07 -14.07 0.75
CA VAL A 87 -14.30 -14.23 2.19
C VAL A 87 -13.90 -12.97 2.94
N ALA A 88 -14.73 -12.56 3.90
CA ALA A 88 -14.38 -11.54 4.87
C ALA A 88 -13.88 -12.22 6.15
N VAL A 89 -12.63 -11.99 6.54
CA VAL A 89 -11.99 -12.70 7.66
C VAL A 89 -11.66 -11.72 8.77
N GLU A 90 -12.12 -12.00 9.99
CA GLU A 90 -11.68 -11.27 11.19
C GLU A 90 -10.35 -11.86 11.68
N LEU A 91 -9.27 -11.11 11.50
CA LEU A 91 -7.93 -11.47 11.97
C LEU A 91 -7.64 -10.93 13.37
N GLY A 92 -8.42 -9.97 13.85
CA GLY A 92 -8.39 -9.49 15.22
C GLY A 92 -8.95 -10.49 16.25
N PRO A 93 -8.87 -10.18 17.55
CA PRO A 93 -8.01 -9.14 18.12
C PRO A 93 -6.52 -9.49 17.96
N LEU A 94 -5.69 -8.47 17.79
CA LEU A 94 -4.23 -8.56 17.71
C LEU A 94 -3.64 -7.83 18.91
N ALA A 95 -2.93 -8.56 19.77
CA ALA A 95 -2.16 -7.94 20.83
C ALA A 95 -0.98 -7.16 20.25
N GLU A 96 -0.52 -6.14 20.97
CA GLU A 96 0.73 -5.48 20.63
C GLU A 96 1.89 -6.48 20.65
N LYS A 97 2.85 -6.28 19.75
CA LYS A 97 4.11 -7.05 19.71
C LYS A 97 3.92 -8.57 19.63
N LYS A 98 2.81 -9.04 19.06
CA LYS A 98 2.47 -10.46 19.00
C LYS A 98 2.29 -10.94 17.56
N THR A 99 2.73 -12.17 17.32
CA THR A 99 2.39 -12.95 16.13
C THR A 99 1.29 -13.96 16.49
N SER A 100 0.31 -14.14 15.61
CA SER A 100 -0.78 -15.10 15.80
C SER A 100 -1.08 -15.85 14.51
N VAL A 101 -1.73 -17.02 14.62
CA VAL A 101 -2.22 -17.76 13.46
C VAL A 101 -3.74 -17.73 13.48
N LYS A 102 -4.34 -17.48 12.32
CA LYS A 102 -5.78 -17.48 12.07
C LYS A 102 -6.09 -18.56 11.05
N ILE A 103 -7.18 -19.28 11.28
CA ILE A 103 -7.62 -20.40 10.46
C ILE A 103 -9.03 -20.12 10.00
N PHE A 104 -9.27 -20.23 8.70
CA PHE A 104 -10.58 -20.10 8.09
C PHE A 104 -10.66 -20.98 6.85
N ASP A 105 -11.86 -21.21 6.34
CA ASP A 105 -12.07 -22.10 5.20
C ASP A 105 -12.61 -21.30 4.00
N PHE A 106 -12.03 -21.50 2.81
CA PHE A 106 -12.68 -21.15 1.55
C PHE A 106 -13.66 -22.27 1.19
N ALA A 107 -14.93 -22.07 1.51
CA ALA A 107 -15.97 -23.08 1.27
C ALA A 107 -16.27 -23.28 -0.23
N GLY A 108 -16.48 -24.54 -0.63
CA GLY A 108 -16.86 -24.91 -1.99
C GLY A 108 -15.76 -24.68 -3.04
N ILE A 109 -14.49 -24.70 -2.63
CA ILE A 109 -13.33 -24.75 -3.53
C ILE A 109 -12.27 -25.67 -2.92
N ALA A 110 -11.83 -26.66 -3.70
CA ALA A 110 -10.74 -27.56 -3.29
C ALA A 110 -9.39 -26.84 -3.37
N CYS A 111 -8.47 -27.09 -2.43
CA CYS A 111 -7.17 -26.41 -2.40
C CYS A 111 -6.37 -26.48 -3.71
N PRO A 112 -6.31 -27.61 -4.46
CA PRO A 112 -5.59 -27.66 -5.73
C PRO A 112 -6.18 -26.76 -6.82
N LYS A 113 -7.40 -26.25 -6.63
CA LYS A 113 -8.04 -25.31 -7.56
C LYS A 113 -7.69 -23.86 -7.26
N ILE A 114 -7.08 -23.54 -6.13
CA ILE A 114 -6.64 -22.18 -5.80
C ILE A 114 -5.29 -21.95 -6.50
N GLY A 115 -5.23 -20.95 -7.38
CA GLY A 115 -4.01 -20.51 -8.05
C GLY A 115 -3.32 -19.33 -7.35
N ARG A 116 -4.08 -18.48 -6.66
CA ARG A 116 -3.56 -17.39 -5.81
C ARG A 116 -4.61 -16.92 -4.80
N VAL A 117 -4.16 -16.22 -3.77
CA VAL A 117 -5.01 -15.50 -2.83
C VAL A 117 -4.71 -14.02 -2.94
N LEU A 118 -5.72 -13.16 -2.98
CA LEU A 118 -5.59 -11.70 -3.03
C LEU A 118 -6.14 -11.08 -1.75
N LEU A 119 -5.40 -10.17 -1.13
CA LEU A 119 -5.91 -9.21 -0.16
C LEU A 119 -6.57 -8.06 -0.93
N ASN A 120 -7.90 -8.10 -1.07
CA ASN A 120 -8.64 -7.12 -1.85
C ASN A 120 -8.84 -5.81 -1.09
N ASP A 121 -9.12 -5.87 0.21
CA ASP A 121 -9.36 -4.68 1.04
C ASP A 121 -9.18 -4.97 2.54
N VAL A 122 -9.08 -3.92 3.35
CA VAL A 122 -9.33 -3.95 4.79
C VAL A 122 -10.73 -3.40 5.02
N LEU A 123 -11.63 -4.22 5.55
CA LEU A 123 -13.03 -3.87 5.79
C LEU A 123 -13.23 -3.11 7.11
N SER A 124 -12.47 -3.46 8.14
CA SER A 124 -12.43 -2.73 9.42
C SER A 124 -11.06 -2.84 10.05
N CYS A 125 -10.63 -1.75 10.69
CA CYS A 125 -9.44 -1.74 11.53
C CYS A 125 -9.70 -0.84 12.74
N GLU A 126 -9.67 -1.41 13.93
CA GLU A 126 -10.02 -0.70 15.16
C GLU A 126 -8.96 -0.92 16.23
N GLY A 127 -8.52 0.14 16.90
CA GLY A 127 -7.59 0.08 18.03
C GLY A 127 -6.61 1.24 18.05
N GLY A 128 -6.49 1.93 19.19
CA GLY A 128 -5.66 3.12 19.31
C GLY A 128 -6.07 4.19 18.29
N GLU A 129 -5.09 4.69 17.53
CA GLU A 129 -5.28 5.67 16.45
C GLU A 129 -5.40 5.02 15.05
N ALA A 130 -5.64 3.71 14.98
CA ALA A 130 -5.76 3.01 13.69
C ALA A 130 -7.02 3.43 12.92
N SER A 131 -6.88 3.59 11.61
CA SER A 131 -7.98 3.76 10.65
C SER A 131 -7.98 2.59 9.65
N ARG A 132 -9.11 2.41 8.95
CA ARG A 132 -9.24 1.40 7.88
C ARG A 132 -8.17 1.60 6.81
N GLU A 133 -8.09 2.83 6.29
CA GLU A 133 -7.14 3.25 5.25
C GLU A 133 -5.70 3.05 5.71
N GLY A 134 -5.35 3.50 6.92
CA GLY A 134 -4.00 3.36 7.45
C GLY A 134 -3.59 1.90 7.64
N CYS A 135 -4.53 1.02 8.01
CA CYS A 135 -4.26 -0.42 8.06
C CYS A 135 -4.10 -1.01 6.67
N LEU A 136 -4.92 -0.64 5.68
CA LEU A 136 -4.75 -1.09 4.30
C LEU A 136 -3.38 -0.70 3.74
N GLU A 137 -2.98 0.57 3.90
CA GLU A 137 -1.71 1.10 3.39
C GLU A 137 -0.50 0.33 3.94
N ARG A 138 -0.49 0.02 5.24
CA ARG A 138 0.63 -0.65 5.92
C ARG A 138 0.55 -2.17 5.97
N THR A 139 -0.50 -2.78 5.41
CA THR A 139 -0.61 -4.25 5.36
C THR A 139 0.23 -4.80 4.22
N GLU A 140 1.14 -5.71 4.56
CA GLU A 140 2.03 -6.40 3.62
C GLU A 140 1.61 -7.88 3.53
N THR A 141 1.68 -8.46 2.34
CA THR A 141 1.38 -9.87 2.10
C THR A 141 2.66 -10.66 1.79
N GLU A 142 2.72 -11.89 2.27
CA GLU A 142 3.75 -12.86 1.92
C GLU A 142 3.17 -14.27 1.86
N SER A 143 3.85 -15.22 1.22
CA SER A 143 3.38 -16.61 1.15
C SER A 143 4.49 -17.59 1.47
N LYS A 144 4.15 -18.61 2.26
CA LYS A 144 4.90 -19.87 2.41
C LYS A 144 4.15 -21.06 1.81
N ALA A 145 2.92 -20.85 1.37
CA ALA A 145 2.16 -21.85 0.64
C ALA A 145 2.69 -22.00 -0.80
N SER A 146 2.19 -23.00 -1.52
CA SER A 146 2.53 -23.24 -2.93
C SER A 146 1.90 -22.24 -3.91
N VAL A 147 1.13 -21.27 -3.42
CA VAL A 147 0.45 -20.25 -4.22
C VAL A 147 0.81 -18.85 -3.71
N PRO A 148 0.89 -17.83 -4.58
CA PRO A 148 1.18 -16.47 -4.17
C PRO A 148 0.04 -15.86 -3.32
N PHE A 149 0.42 -14.87 -2.51
CA PHE A 149 -0.49 -14.00 -1.77
C PHE A 149 -0.14 -12.53 -2.06
N ASP A 150 -0.96 -11.89 -2.87
CA ASP A 150 -0.78 -10.52 -3.38
C ASP A 150 -1.83 -9.54 -2.80
N ARG A 151 -1.59 -8.24 -2.97
CA ARG A 151 -2.48 -7.11 -2.60
C ARG A 151 -2.78 -6.28 -3.84
#